data_AF-A0A289GHC1-F1
#
_entry.id   AF-A0A289GHC1-F1
#
_cell.length_a   1.000
_cell.length_b   1.000
_cell.length_c   1.000
_cell.angle_alpha   90.00
_cell.angle_beta   90.00
_cell.angle_gamma   90.00
#
_symmetry.space_group_name_H-M   'P 1'
#
loop_
_entity.id
_entity.type
_entity.pdbx_description
1 polymer ?
#
loop_
_entity_poly.entity_id
_entity_poly.type
_entity_poly.pdbx_seq_one_letter_code
_entity_poly.pdbx_strand_id
1 'polypeptide(L)'
;MPITQADITALEARINSQLSQYNAQFIMTVHFSVDRLNDARNVPPITIGELDTIFTALISQHITSIVALNHGDTFNIRCSTSHINMPCGVAKESTNNGTITHKNIVITVMRKETFFAKDSVEFIV
;
A
#
# COMPACT_ATOMS: atom_id res chain seq x y z
N MET A 1 7.23 12.43 16.02
CA MET A 1 8.52 11.83 15.61
C MET A 1 8.37 11.31 14.20
N PRO A 2 9.39 11.44 13.33
CA PRO A 2 9.35 10.87 11.99
C PRO A 2 9.29 9.35 12.06
N ILE A 3 8.65 8.72 11.10
CA ILE A 3 8.59 7.27 10.97
C ILE A 3 9.97 6.77 10.51
N THR A 4 10.49 5.74 11.17
CA THR A 4 11.81 5.17 10.83
C THR A 4 11.70 4.04 9.81
N GLN A 5 12.82 3.68 9.19
CA GLN A 5 12.87 2.51 8.31
C GLN A 5 12.53 1.21 9.05
N ALA A 6 12.88 1.10 10.34
CA ALA A 6 12.55 -0.06 11.16
C ALA A 6 11.04 -0.19 11.37
N ASP A 7 10.33 0.94 11.58
CA ASP A 7 8.87 0.96 11.69
C ASP A 7 8.20 0.47 10.41
N ILE A 8 8.72 0.90 9.25
CA ILE A 8 8.23 0.48 7.94
C ILE A 8 8.48 -1.01 7.69
N THR A 9 9.66 -1.51 8.00
CA THR A 9 9.95 -2.95 7.88
C THR A 9 9.05 -3.79 8.79
N ALA A 10 8.78 -3.33 10.01
CA ALA A 10 7.85 -4.00 10.91
C ALA A 10 6.41 -3.96 10.40
N LEU A 11 5.96 -2.83 9.85
CA LEU A 11 4.63 -2.69 9.25
C LEU A 11 4.47 -3.63 8.03
N GLU A 12 5.43 -3.61 7.10
CA GLU A 12 5.41 -4.49 5.92
C GLU A 12 5.37 -5.97 6.33
N ALA A 13 6.19 -6.39 7.29
CA ALA A 13 6.19 -7.76 7.79
C ALA A 13 4.83 -8.16 8.40
N ARG A 14 4.20 -7.27 9.18
CA ARG A 14 2.89 -7.52 9.78
C ARG A 14 1.79 -7.65 8.73
N ILE A 15 1.76 -6.75 7.74
CA ILE A 15 0.82 -6.79 6.60
C ILE A 15 1.01 -8.09 5.82
N ASN A 16 2.24 -8.44 5.47
CA ASN A 16 2.54 -9.62 4.66
C ASN A 16 2.25 -10.93 5.39
N SER A 17 2.36 -10.96 6.72
CA SER A 17 1.90 -12.10 7.52
C SER A 17 0.39 -12.36 7.32
N GLN A 18 -0.44 -11.31 7.25
CA GLN A 18 -1.89 -11.45 7.02
C GLN A 18 -2.21 -11.87 5.58
N LEU A 19 -1.39 -11.44 4.63
CA LEU A 19 -1.57 -11.71 3.20
C LEU A 19 -1.07 -13.08 2.74
N SER A 20 -0.26 -13.76 3.54
CA SER A 20 0.33 -15.06 3.22
C SER A 20 -0.70 -16.09 2.73
N GLN A 21 -1.90 -16.14 3.32
CA GLN A 21 -2.99 -17.05 2.94
C GLN A 21 -3.55 -16.81 1.52
N TYR A 22 -3.28 -15.63 0.95
CA TYR A 22 -3.72 -15.24 -0.39
C TYR A 22 -2.60 -15.32 -1.44
N ASN A 23 -1.42 -15.86 -1.08
CA ASN A 23 -0.20 -15.80 -1.90
C ASN A 23 0.12 -14.36 -2.37
N ALA A 24 -0.19 -13.38 -1.54
CA ALA A 24 -0.03 -11.96 -1.84
C ALA A 24 0.94 -11.29 -0.85
N GLN A 25 1.54 -10.19 -1.27
CA GLN A 25 2.37 -9.34 -0.41
C GLN A 25 2.33 -7.88 -0.89
N PHE A 26 2.49 -6.95 0.04
CA PHE A 26 2.85 -5.57 -0.25
C PHE A 26 4.37 -5.39 -0.18
N ILE A 27 4.88 -4.55 -1.07
CA ILE A 27 6.28 -4.13 -1.09
C ILE A 27 6.30 -2.61 -1.05
N MET A 28 6.88 -2.06 0.00
CA MET A 28 7.05 -0.61 0.15
C MET A 28 8.33 -0.18 -0.56
N THR A 29 8.19 0.66 -1.59
CA THR A 29 9.35 1.15 -2.34
C THR A 29 10.16 2.16 -1.53
N VAL A 30 11.41 2.39 -1.93
CA VAL A 30 12.25 3.46 -1.36
C VAL A 30 11.57 4.83 -1.50
N HIS A 31 10.88 5.06 -2.62
CA HIS A 31 10.16 6.32 -2.83
C HIS A 31 9.00 6.51 -1.84
N PHE A 32 8.31 5.42 -1.47
CA PHE A 32 7.37 5.45 -0.37
C PHE A 32 8.08 5.70 0.97
N SER A 33 9.04 4.84 1.34
CA SER A 33 9.54 4.73 2.73
C SER A 33 10.51 5.82 3.13
N VAL A 34 11.33 6.31 2.21
CA VAL A 34 12.39 7.30 2.47
C VAL A 34 11.97 8.68 1.99
N ASP A 35 11.53 8.80 0.73
CA ASP A 35 11.36 10.10 0.10
C ASP A 35 10.06 10.81 0.55
N ARG A 36 8.96 10.05 0.68
CA ARG A 36 7.61 10.63 0.71
C ARG A 36 6.91 10.54 2.05
N LEU A 37 7.23 9.53 2.84
CA LEU A 37 6.53 9.26 4.09
C LEU A 37 6.65 10.40 5.11
N ASN A 38 7.87 10.89 5.33
CA ASN A 38 8.18 11.98 6.26
C ASN A 38 8.28 13.35 5.57
N ASP A 39 7.79 13.47 4.32
CA ASP A 39 7.84 14.71 3.57
C ASP A 39 7.03 15.82 4.25
N ALA A 40 7.59 17.03 4.31
CA ALA A 40 6.96 18.18 4.97
C ALA A 40 5.61 18.60 4.35
N ARG A 41 5.30 18.16 3.13
CA ARG A 41 3.99 18.35 2.48
C ARG A 41 2.87 17.56 3.15
N ASN A 42 3.19 16.51 3.92
CA ASN A 42 2.20 15.78 4.68
C ASN A 42 1.80 16.59 5.90
N VAL A 43 0.66 17.29 5.80
CA VAL A 43 0.13 18.15 6.85
C VAL A 43 -1.29 17.70 7.22
N PRO A 44 -1.51 17.14 8.43
CA PRO A 44 -0.50 16.79 9.45
C PRO A 44 0.46 15.67 9.00
N PRO A 45 1.60 15.47 9.68
CA PRO A 45 2.50 14.35 9.40
C PRO A 45 1.75 13.01 9.40
N ILE A 46 2.16 12.09 8.51
CA ILE A 46 1.60 10.74 8.48
C ILE A 46 2.18 9.96 9.67
N THR A 47 1.32 9.21 10.35
CA THR A 47 1.71 8.37 11.48
C THR A 47 1.72 6.89 11.08
N ILE A 48 2.55 6.09 11.77
CA ILE A 48 2.59 4.64 11.54
C ILE A 48 1.24 3.98 11.86
N GLY A 49 0.52 4.49 12.84
CA GLY A 49 -0.82 4.01 13.22
C GLY A 49 -1.87 4.27 12.15
N GLU A 50 -1.81 5.40 11.43
CA GLU A 50 -2.67 5.65 10.28
C GLU A 50 -2.40 4.62 9.17
N LEU A 51 -1.13 4.36 8.85
CA LEU A 51 -0.79 3.37 7.82
C LEU A 51 -1.30 1.97 8.22
N ASP A 52 -1.06 1.55 9.46
CA ASP A 52 -1.51 0.25 9.97
C ASP A 52 -3.04 0.10 9.89
N THR A 53 -3.77 1.16 10.26
CA THR A 53 -5.24 1.22 10.15
C THR A 53 -5.70 1.12 8.70
N ILE A 54 -5.07 1.87 7.79
CA ILE A 54 -5.41 1.89 6.36
C ILE A 54 -5.19 0.52 5.72
N PHE A 55 -4.02 -0.10 5.93
CA PHE A 55 -3.74 -1.43 5.37
C PHE A 55 -4.64 -2.51 5.95
N THR A 56 -4.91 -2.46 7.26
CA THR A 56 -5.83 -3.42 7.90
C THR A 56 -7.26 -3.30 7.33
N ALA A 57 -7.76 -2.07 7.17
CA ALA A 57 -9.06 -1.81 6.57
C ALA A 57 -9.10 -2.27 5.10
N LEU A 58 -8.05 -1.96 4.33
CA LEU A 58 -7.93 -2.37 2.92
C LEU A 58 -7.99 -3.89 2.78
N ILE A 59 -7.23 -4.63 3.59
CA ILE A 59 -7.24 -6.10 3.56
C ILE A 59 -8.64 -6.62 3.94
N SER A 60 -9.22 -6.09 5.01
CA SER A 60 -10.54 -6.54 5.48
C SER A 60 -11.66 -6.31 4.47
N GLN A 61 -11.59 -5.24 3.68
CA GLN A 61 -12.70 -4.82 2.80
C GLN A 61 -12.50 -5.22 1.34
N HIS A 62 -11.25 -5.22 0.85
CA HIS A 62 -10.96 -5.23 -0.58
C HIS A 62 -10.01 -6.33 -1.04
N ILE A 63 -9.54 -7.22 -0.15
CA ILE A 63 -8.48 -8.18 -0.52
C ILE A 63 -8.85 -9.06 -1.72
N THR A 64 -10.10 -9.53 -1.80
CA THR A 64 -10.57 -10.37 -2.92
C THR A 64 -10.49 -9.63 -4.25
N SER A 65 -10.79 -8.33 -4.25
CA SER A 65 -10.71 -7.47 -5.43
C SER A 65 -9.26 -7.17 -5.80
N ILE A 66 -8.39 -6.94 -4.81
CA ILE A 66 -6.96 -6.67 -5.03
C ILE A 66 -6.27 -7.87 -5.68
N VAL A 67 -6.50 -9.09 -5.18
CA VAL A 67 -5.85 -10.30 -5.74
C VAL A 67 -6.39 -10.68 -7.12
N ALA A 68 -7.59 -10.20 -7.47
CA ALA A 68 -8.18 -10.38 -8.80
C ALA A 68 -7.56 -9.48 -9.88
N LEU A 69 -6.87 -8.39 -9.50
CA LEU A 69 -6.19 -7.49 -10.45
C LEU A 69 -5.12 -8.23 -11.26
N ASN A 70 -4.90 -7.80 -12.50
CA ASN A 70 -3.94 -8.41 -13.42
C ASN A 70 -2.52 -7.88 -13.21
N HIS A 71 -1.55 -8.61 -13.73
CA HIS A 71 -0.18 -8.10 -13.83
C HIS A 71 -0.18 -6.80 -14.66
N GLY A 72 0.47 -5.76 -14.15
CA GLY A 72 0.55 -4.46 -14.81
C GLY A 72 -0.60 -3.50 -14.46
N ASP A 73 -1.64 -3.97 -13.77
CA ASP A 73 -2.70 -3.08 -13.29
C ASP A 73 -2.15 -2.12 -12.23
N THR A 74 -2.75 -0.93 -12.16
CA THR A 74 -2.47 0.06 -11.12
C THR A 74 -3.74 0.44 -10.38
N PHE A 75 -3.59 0.81 -9.12
CA PHE A 75 -4.71 1.21 -8.27
C PHE A 75 -4.24 2.21 -7.21
N ASN A 76 -5.16 3.01 -6.67
CA ASN A 76 -4.88 3.89 -5.54
C ASN A 76 -5.55 3.35 -4.28
N ILE A 77 -4.81 3.27 -3.17
CA ILE A 77 -5.40 3.11 -1.84
C ILE A 77 -5.70 4.51 -1.32
N ARG A 78 -6.98 4.78 -1.03
CA ARG A 78 -7.43 6.11 -0.59
C ARG A 78 -8.10 6.02 0.76
N CYS A 79 -7.50 6.64 1.78
CA CYS A 79 -8.18 6.82 3.04
C CYS A 79 -9.00 8.10 3.00
N SER A 80 -10.32 7.94 3.06
CA SER A 80 -11.28 9.05 3.01
C SER A 80 -11.14 10.01 4.20
N THR A 81 -10.83 9.47 5.39
CA THR A 81 -10.77 10.22 6.65
C THR A 81 -9.45 10.97 6.83
N SER A 82 -8.32 10.33 6.56
CA SER A 82 -6.99 10.94 6.74
C SER A 82 -6.50 11.65 5.47
N HIS A 83 -7.20 11.47 4.34
CA HIS A 83 -6.81 11.97 3.02
C HIS A 83 -5.43 11.46 2.55
N ILE A 84 -4.99 10.30 3.05
CA ILE A 84 -3.77 9.64 2.60
C ILE A 84 -4.08 8.84 1.33
N ASN A 85 -3.23 9.02 0.32
CA ASN A 85 -3.29 8.32 -0.95
C ASN A 85 -2.00 7.55 -1.17
N MET A 86 -2.12 6.30 -1.61
CA MET A 86 -1.01 5.41 -1.91
C MET A 86 -1.24 4.70 -3.25
N PRO A 87 -0.78 5.31 -4.35
CA PRO A 87 -0.73 4.66 -5.65
C PRO A 87 0.12 3.39 -5.60
N CYS A 88 -0.40 2.33 -6.21
CA CYS A 88 0.15 0.99 -6.21
C CYS A 88 0.17 0.40 -7.62
N GLY A 89 1.16 -0.46 -7.89
CA GLY A 89 1.22 -1.29 -9.09
C GLY A 89 1.15 -2.78 -8.75
N VAL A 90 0.59 -3.59 -9.64
CA VAL A 90 0.47 -5.03 -9.47
C VAL A 90 1.51 -5.77 -10.31
N ALA A 91 2.29 -6.63 -9.67
CA ALA A 91 3.20 -7.56 -10.34
C ALA A 91 2.85 -9.00 -9.91
N LYS A 92 2.41 -9.82 -10.86
CA LYS A 92 2.29 -11.27 -10.66
C LYS A 92 3.56 -11.96 -11.15
N GLU A 93 4.20 -12.74 -10.29
CA GLU A 93 5.41 -13.51 -10.61
C GLU A 93 5.14 -15.00 -10.42
N SER A 94 5.47 -15.81 -11.42
CA SER A 94 5.43 -17.26 -11.28
C SER A 94 6.72 -17.75 -10.65
N THR A 95 6.60 -18.51 -9.56
CA THR A 95 7.72 -19.32 -9.07
C THR A 95 7.93 -20.53 -9.99
N ASN A 96 9.12 -21.13 -9.92
CA ASN A 96 9.46 -22.34 -10.70
C ASN A 96 8.52 -23.53 -10.44
N ASN A 97 7.77 -23.51 -9.33
CA ASN A 97 6.80 -24.53 -8.94
C ASN A 97 5.37 -24.21 -9.43
N GLY A 98 5.19 -23.20 -10.29
CA GLY A 98 3.90 -22.78 -10.83
C GLY A 98 3.00 -22.00 -9.85
N THR A 99 3.48 -21.73 -8.63
CA THR A 99 2.77 -20.86 -7.68
C THR A 99 2.96 -19.40 -8.11
N ILE A 100 1.86 -18.69 -8.31
CA ILE A 100 1.88 -17.26 -8.64
C ILE A 100 1.85 -16.46 -7.34
N THR A 101 2.86 -15.62 -7.16
CA THR A 101 2.91 -14.65 -6.07
C THR A 101 2.38 -13.31 -6.58
N HIS A 102 1.38 -12.76 -5.90
CA HIS A 102 0.81 -11.44 -6.19
C HIS A 102 1.52 -10.36 -5.38
N LYS A 103 2.29 -9.50 -6.04
CA LYS A 103 3.00 -8.37 -5.40
C LYS A 103 2.27 -7.06 -5.66
N ASN A 104 1.84 -6.40 -4.60
CA ASN A 104 1.31 -5.04 -4.63
C ASN A 104 2.43 -4.07 -4.26
N ILE A 105 2.95 -3.35 -5.23
CA ILE A 105 4.09 -2.45 -5.05
C ILE A 105 3.54 -1.07 -4.68
N VAL A 106 3.77 -0.63 -3.45
CA VAL A 106 3.37 0.70 -2.98
C VAL A 106 4.40 1.72 -3.47
N ILE A 107 4.02 2.49 -4.48
CA ILE A 107 4.94 3.35 -5.23
C ILE A 107 5.25 4.62 -4.42
N THR A 108 4.24 5.19 -3.77
CA THR A 108 4.38 6.47 -3.08
C THR A 108 3.30 6.64 -2.01
N VAL A 109 3.42 7.68 -1.22
CA VAL A 109 2.41 8.08 -0.23
C VAL A 109 2.32 9.60 -0.16
N MET A 110 1.11 10.12 -0.03
CA MET A 110 0.92 11.54 0.25
C MET A 110 -0.40 11.81 0.94
N ARG A 111 -0.39 12.74 1.88
CA ARG A 111 -1.61 13.32 2.42
C ARG A 111 -2.08 14.47 1.53
N LYS A 112 -3.22 14.31 0.87
CA LYS A 112 -3.85 15.34 0.03
C LYS A 112 -5.33 15.06 -0.18
N GLU A 113 -6.18 15.97 0.27
CA GLU A 113 -7.64 15.88 0.15
C GLU A 113 -8.11 15.88 -1.32
N THR A 114 -7.58 16.81 -2.12
CA THR A 114 -7.86 16.93 -3.56
C THR A 114 -6.85 16.15 -4.40
N PHE A 115 -6.66 14.88 -4.05
CA PHE A 115 -5.84 13.98 -4.87
C PHE A 115 -6.64 13.49 -6.07
N PHE A 116 -6.12 13.76 -7.27
CA PHE A 116 -6.61 13.15 -8.50
C PHE A 116 -5.74 11.93 -8.79
N ALA A 117 -6.25 10.76 -8.44
CA ALA A 117 -5.60 9.51 -8.83
C ALA A 117 -5.60 9.42 -10.35
N LYS A 118 -4.42 9.12 -10.93
CA LYS A 118 -4.33 8.77 -12.35
C LYS A 118 -4.86 7.35 -12.59
N ASP A 119 -4.90 6.55 -11.54
CA ASP A 119 -5.33 5.16 -11.53
C ASP A 119 -6.85 5.08 -11.71
N SER A 120 -7.29 4.21 -12.63
CA SER A 120 -8.72 4.00 -12.92
C SER A 120 -9.45 3.26 -11.79
N VAL A 121 -8.71 2.61 -10.89
CA VAL A 121 -9.24 1.85 -9.76
C VAL A 121 -8.80 2.51 -8.46
N GLU A 122 -9.78 2.83 -7.60
CA GLU A 122 -9.54 3.31 -6.24
C GLU A 122 -10.17 2.36 -5.23
N PHE A 123 -9.39 1.93 -4.23
CA PHE A 123 -9.90 1.26 -3.05
C PHE A 123 -10.01 2.27 -1.92
N ILE A 124 -11.24 2.67 -1.64
CA ILE A 124 -11.56 3.63 -0.59
C ILE A 124 -11.71 2.89 0.73
N VAL A 125 -11.01 3.39 1.75
CA VAL A 125 -11.07 2.93 3.14
C VAL A 125 -11.35 4.07 4.13
#